data_AF-A0A7S2DF13-F1
#
_entry.id   AF-A0A7S2DF13-F1
#
_cell.length_a   1.000
_cell.length_b   1.000
_cell.length_c   1.000
_cell.angle_alpha   90.00
_cell.angle_beta   90.00
_cell.angle_gamma   90.00
#
_symmetry.space_group_name_H-M   'P 1'
#
loop_
_entity.id
_entity.type
_entity.pdbx_description
1 polymer ?
#
loop_
_entity_poly.entity_id
_entity_poly.type
_entity_poly.pdbx_seq_one_letter_code
_entity_poly.pdbx_strand_id
1 'polypeptide(L)'
;RELLVLEGGDDLGGRMKSEEIGGRRVELGPNWVQGANASNWLARLVRDYGIRCNDTDWDSWSFFDAHGPTSRLSSEDNDLTFAKMQQGQGQNQTTADVS
;
A
#
# COMPACT_ATOMS: atom_id res chain seq x y z
N ARG A 1 14.25 -16.59 -30.82
CA ARG A 1 13.34 -17.39 -29.95
C ARG A 1 11.99 -16.72 -30.02
N GLU A 2 10.92 -17.50 -30.16
CA GLU A 2 9.55 -16.98 -30.26
C GLU A 2 8.81 -17.23 -28.93
N LEU A 3 8.00 -16.26 -28.52
CA LEU A 3 7.20 -16.29 -27.29
C LEU A 3 5.75 -15.93 -27.64
N LEU A 4 4.80 -16.74 -27.15
CA LEU A 4 3.37 -16.48 -27.20
C LEU A 4 2.84 -16.44 -25.76
N VAL A 5 2.07 -15.40 -25.43
CA VAL A 5 1.37 -15.25 -24.14
C VAL A 5 -0.13 -15.37 -24.41
N LEU A 6 -0.83 -16.17 -23.62
CA LEU A 6 -2.27 -16.34 -23.68
C LEU A 6 -2.90 -15.75 -22.41
N GLU A 7 -3.79 -14.77 -22.58
CA GLU A 7 -4.52 -14.08 -21.51
C GLU A 7 -6.01 -14.40 -21.66
N GLY A 8 -6.69 -14.64 -20.53
CA GLY A 8 -8.10 -15.02 -20.51
C GLY A 8 -9.06 -13.84 -20.46
N GLY A 9 -8.58 -12.66 -20.06
CA GLY A 9 -9.32 -11.40 -20.10
C GLY A 9 -9.01 -10.55 -21.32
N ASP A 10 -9.75 -9.44 -21.44
CA ASP A 10 -9.56 -8.45 -22.50
C ASP A 10 -8.40 -7.47 -22.22
N ASP A 11 -7.80 -7.55 -21.02
CA ASP A 11 -6.73 -6.68 -20.55
C ASP A 11 -5.60 -7.48 -19.90
N LEU A 12 -4.38 -6.95 -20.00
CA LEU A 12 -3.22 -7.49 -19.32
C LEU A 12 -3.25 -7.17 -17.81
N GLY A 13 -2.50 -7.95 -17.03
CA GLY A 13 -2.23 -7.66 -15.61
C GLY A 13 -3.05 -8.48 -14.61
N GLY A 14 -4.02 -9.27 -15.08
CA GLY A 14 -4.80 -10.18 -14.25
C GLY A 14 -5.57 -9.47 -13.14
N ARG A 15 -5.08 -9.54 -11.90
CA ARG A 15 -5.70 -8.87 -10.73
C ARG A 15 -5.37 -7.39 -10.62
N MET A 16 -4.41 -6.87 -11.40
CA MET A 16 -4.16 -5.44 -11.50
C MET A 16 -5.21 -4.81 -12.42
N LYS A 17 -6.26 -4.28 -11.79
CA LYS A 17 -7.45 -3.73 -12.46
C LYS A 17 -7.70 -2.31 -11.96
N SER A 18 -7.96 -1.41 -12.88
CA SER A 18 -8.45 -0.05 -12.59
C SER A 18 -9.71 0.23 -13.39
N GLU A 19 -10.59 1.04 -12.83
CA GLU A 19 -11.84 1.47 -13.48
C GLU A 19 -12.00 2.99 -13.39
N GLU A 20 -12.76 3.58 -14.30
CA GLU A 20 -13.14 4.99 -14.25
C GLU A 20 -14.47 5.15 -13.50
N ILE A 21 -14.44 5.81 -12.35
CA ILE A 21 -15.61 6.06 -11.51
C ILE A 21 -15.70 7.56 -11.23
N GLY A 22 -16.79 8.20 -11.67
CA GLY A 22 -17.00 9.63 -11.44
C GLY A 22 -15.93 10.54 -12.08
N GLY A 23 -15.39 10.14 -13.24
CA GLY A 23 -14.32 10.86 -13.95
C GLY A 23 -12.95 10.76 -13.27
N ARG A 24 -12.76 9.74 -12.41
CA ARG A 24 -11.51 9.45 -11.75
C ARG A 24 -11.16 7.98 -11.93
N ARG A 25 -9.88 7.72 -12.20
CA ARG A 25 -9.33 6.38 -12.21
C ARG A 25 -9.16 5.85 -10.79
N VAL A 26 -9.70 4.66 -10.52
CA VAL A 26 -9.63 3.97 -9.23
C VAL A 26 -9.06 2.58 -9.44
N GLU A 27 -8.08 2.18 -8.63
CA GLU A 27 -7.52 0.82 -8.64
C GLU A 27 -8.43 -0.13 -7.82
N LEU A 28 -9.04 -1.11 -8.49
CA LEU A 28 -9.84 -2.17 -7.85
C LEU A 28 -8.99 -3.34 -7.36
N GLY A 29 -7.76 -3.46 -7.89
CA GLY A 29 -6.78 -4.47 -7.53
C GLY A 29 -5.75 -3.99 -6.52
N PRO A 30 -4.49 -4.45 -6.63
CA PRO A 30 -3.38 -3.92 -5.85
C PRO A 30 -3.19 -2.42 -6.09
N ASN A 31 -3.21 -1.64 -5.01
CA ASN A 31 -3.10 -0.18 -5.07
C ASN A 31 -1.96 0.37 -4.19
N TRP A 32 -1.19 -0.52 -3.53
CA TRP A 32 -0.17 -0.13 -2.57
C TRP A 32 1.10 -0.96 -2.73
N VAL A 33 2.23 -0.26 -2.77
CA VAL A 33 3.59 -0.80 -2.69
C VAL A 33 4.06 -0.83 -1.23
N GLN A 34 4.13 -2.03 -0.65
CA GLN A 34 4.61 -2.20 0.72
C GLN A 34 6.12 -1.95 0.82
N GLY A 35 6.56 -1.11 1.76
CA GLY A 35 7.98 -0.85 2.02
C GLY A 35 8.68 -0.18 0.83
N ALA A 36 8.50 1.13 0.69
CA ALA A 36 9.04 1.96 -0.39
C ALA A 36 10.55 2.25 -0.25
N ASN A 37 11.34 1.26 0.18
CA ASN A 37 12.78 1.38 0.35
C ASN A 37 13.54 0.90 -0.90
N ALA A 38 14.87 1.00 -0.86
CA ALA A 38 15.72 0.57 -1.97
C ALA A 38 15.80 -0.96 -2.11
N SER A 39 15.48 -1.77 -1.10
CA SER A 39 15.57 -3.23 -1.20
C SER A 39 14.34 -3.86 -1.88
N ASN A 40 13.18 -3.17 -1.86
CA ASN A 40 12.01 -3.59 -2.62
C ASN A 40 12.20 -3.32 -4.12
N TRP A 41 12.28 -4.38 -4.92
CA TRP A 41 12.42 -4.30 -6.38
C TRP A 41 11.24 -3.59 -7.04
N LEU A 42 10.02 -3.75 -6.52
CA LEU A 42 8.83 -3.08 -7.06
C LEU A 42 8.92 -1.56 -6.86
N ALA A 43 9.42 -1.13 -5.69
CA ALA A 43 9.65 0.30 -5.42
C ALA A 43 10.72 0.89 -6.35
N ARG A 44 11.69 0.10 -6.83
CA ARG A 44 12.63 0.57 -7.88
C ARG A 44 11.90 0.79 -9.20
N LEU A 45 11.11 -0.19 -9.66
CA LEU A 45 10.35 -0.06 -10.90
C LEU A 45 9.37 1.12 -10.86
N VAL A 46 8.69 1.33 -9.74
CA VAL A 46 7.79 2.49 -9.56
C VAL A 46 8.51 3.81 -9.82
N ARG A 47 9.74 3.94 -9.30
CA ARG A 47 10.60 5.12 -9.55
C ARG A 47 11.06 5.19 -11.00
N ASP A 48 11.56 4.08 -11.54
CA ASP A 48 12.11 4.02 -12.90
C ASP A 48 11.05 4.33 -13.97
N TYR A 49 9.80 3.91 -13.75
CA TYR A 49 8.67 4.16 -14.65
C TYR A 49 7.86 5.41 -14.27
N GLY A 50 8.29 6.19 -13.27
CA GLY A 50 7.63 7.44 -12.88
C GLY A 50 6.18 7.28 -12.42
N ILE A 51 5.83 6.12 -11.83
CA ILE A 51 4.49 5.85 -11.32
C ILE A 51 4.24 6.74 -10.10
N ARG A 52 3.14 7.50 -10.12
CA ARG A 52 2.77 8.38 -9.02
C ARG A 52 2.23 7.57 -7.84
N CYS A 53 2.80 7.78 -6.67
CA CYS A 53 2.35 7.24 -5.40
C CYS A 53 2.26 8.36 -4.37
N ASN A 54 1.50 8.13 -3.30
CA ASN A 54 1.49 8.98 -2.11
C ASN A 54 1.96 8.16 -0.93
N ASP A 55 2.79 8.76 -0.07
CA ASP A 55 3.19 8.13 1.17
C ASP A 55 1.98 8.07 2.11
N THR A 56 1.77 6.91 2.73
CA THR A 56 0.72 6.74 3.72
C THR A 56 1.18 7.33 5.04
N ASP A 57 0.43 8.31 5.55
CA ASP A 57 0.60 8.81 6.90
C ASP A 57 -0.04 7.83 7.90
N TRP A 58 0.80 7.02 8.53
CA TRP A 58 0.37 5.99 9.48
C TRP A 58 -0.10 6.54 10.82
N ASP A 59 0.23 7.80 11.13
CA ASP A 59 -0.10 8.43 12.40
C ASP A 59 -1.39 9.25 12.32
N SER A 60 -1.96 9.41 11.12
CA SER A 60 -3.15 10.21 10.85
C SER A 60 -4.40 9.35 10.64
N TRP A 61 -4.79 8.62 11.69
CA TRP A 61 -6.05 7.86 11.68
C TRP A 61 -7.16 8.64 12.35
N SER A 62 -8.33 8.64 11.72
CA SER A 62 -9.57 9.16 12.29
C SER A 62 -10.57 8.02 12.44
N PHE A 63 -11.17 7.88 13.62
CA PHE A 63 -12.17 6.86 13.89
C PHE A 63 -13.56 7.46 13.81
N PHE A 64 -14.50 6.67 13.29
CA PHE A 64 -15.90 7.03 13.17
C PHE A 64 -16.74 5.84 13.63
N ASP A 65 -17.81 6.12 14.38
CA ASP A 65 -18.86 5.15 14.70
C ASP A 65 -20.21 5.60 14.10
N ALA A 66 -21.29 4.90 14.45
CA ALA A 66 -22.63 5.22 13.96
C ALA A 66 -23.14 6.63 14.34
N HIS A 67 -22.45 7.31 15.26
CA HIS A 67 -22.77 8.65 15.75
C HIS A 67 -21.77 9.72 15.28
N GLY A 68 -20.73 9.34 14.53
CA GLY A 68 -19.76 10.28 13.95
C GLY A 68 -18.33 10.06 14.47
N PRO A 69 -17.48 11.12 14.46
CA PRO A 69 -16.08 11.01 14.89
C PRO A 69 -15.96 10.53 16.34
N THR A 70 -15.06 9.59 16.60
CA THR A 70 -14.80 9.04 17.93
C THR A 70 -13.29 8.93 18.19
N SER A 71 -12.90 8.89 19.46
CA SER A 71 -11.50 8.68 19.89
C SER A 71 -11.29 7.30 20.49
N ARG A 72 -12.35 6.48 20.55
CA ARG A 72 -12.33 5.19 21.24
C ARG A 72 -12.15 4.08 20.22
N LEU A 73 -10.95 3.53 20.17
CA LEU A 73 -10.76 2.14 19.76
C LEU A 73 -11.59 1.29 20.73
N SER A 74 -12.48 0.43 20.23
CA SER A 74 -13.10 -0.55 21.11
C SER A 74 -11.99 -1.43 21.70
N SER A 75 -12.20 -2.03 22.87
CA SER A 75 -11.18 -2.89 23.49
C SER A 75 -10.78 -4.08 22.61
N GLU A 76 -11.60 -4.44 21.62
CA GLU A 76 -11.34 -5.48 20.62
C GLU A 76 -10.45 -4.97 19.47
N ASP A 77 -10.46 -3.67 19.17
CA ASP A 77 -9.62 -3.05 18.13
C ASP A 77 -8.17 -2.80 18.59
N ASN A 78 -7.93 -2.80 19.91
CA ASN A 78 -6.61 -2.59 20.48
C ASN A 78 -5.61 -3.68 20.03
N ASP A 79 -6.03 -4.94 19.91
CA ASP A 79 -5.15 -6.05 19.53
C ASP A 79 -4.63 -5.93 18.09
N LEU A 80 -5.44 -5.39 17.17
CA LEU A 80 -5.01 -5.10 15.78
C LEU A 80 -4.09 -3.88 15.71
N THR A 81 -4.21 -2.97 16.66
CA THR A 81 -3.41 -1.75 16.74
C THR A 81 -1.98 -2.05 17.23
N PHE A 82 -1.83 -2.93 18.23
CA PHE A 82 -0.51 -3.39 18.71
C PHE A 82 0.25 -4.23 17.68
N ALA A 83 -0.44 -5.07 16.89
CA ALA A 83 0.19 -5.87 15.83
C ALA A 83 0.79 -4.99 14.71
N LYS A 84 0.17 -3.85 14.41
CA LYS A 84 0.66 -2.89 13.40
C LYS A 84 1.82 -2.03 13.91
N MET A 85 1.83 -1.65 15.20
CA MET A 85 2.97 -0.94 15.82
C MET A 85 4.27 -1.77 15.76
N GLN A 86 4.21 -3.09 15.96
CA GLN A 86 5.39 -3.96 15.88
C GLN A 86 5.92 -4.11 14.45
N GLN A 87 5.05 -4.07 13.44
CA GLN A 87 5.46 -4.12 12.02
C GLN A 87 6.06 -2.80 11.52
N GLY A 88 5.63 -1.65 12.09
CA GLY A 88 6.18 -0.33 11.77
C GLY A 88 7.53 -0.03 12.44
N GLN A 89 7.77 -0.50 13.67
CA GLN A 89 9.03 -0.25 14.39
C GLN A 89 10.21 -1.13 13.94
N GLY A 90 9.96 -2.24 13.24
CA GLY A 90 10.99 -3.12 12.71
C GLY A 90 11.85 -2.54 11.57
N GLN A 91 11.53 -1.35 11.05
CA GLN A 91 12.29 -0.72 9.95
C GLN A 91 13.22 0.43 10.39
N ASN A 92 13.22 0.84 11.66
CA ASN A 92 14.03 1.97 12.16
C ASN A 92 15.29 1.56 12.97
N GLN A 93 15.83 0.35 12.76
CA GLN A 93 17.14 -0.04 13.30
C GLN A 93 18.06 -0.56 12.19
N THR A 94 18.51 0.30 11.28
CA THR A 94 19.73 0.05 10.48
C THR A 94 20.26 1.32 9.80
N THR A 95 20.50 2.37 10.59
CA THR A 95 21.47 3.41 10.22
C THR A 95 22.25 3.81 11.47
N ALA A 96 23.12 2.92 11.91
CA ALA A 96 24.25 3.26 12.76
C ALA A 96 25.52 2.88 11.97
N ASP A 97 26.34 3.91 11.74
CA ASP A 97 27.75 3.88 11.31
C ASP A 97 28.14 3.10 10.04
N VAL A 98 28.46 3.84 8.97
CA VAL A 98 29.80 3.77 8.35
C VAL A 98 30.12 5.14 7.72
N SER A 99 31.02 5.89 8.36
CA SER A 99 31.88 6.90 7.73
C SER A 99 33.20 6.26 7.35
#